data_AF-A0A364V753-F1
#
_entry.id   AF-A0A364V753-F1
#
_cell.length_a   1.000
_cell.length_b   1.000
_cell.length_c   1.000
_cell.angle_alpha   90.00
_cell.angle_beta   90.00
_cell.angle_gamma   90.00
#
_symmetry.space_group_name_H-M   'P 1'
#
loop_
_entity.id
_entity.type
_entity.pdbx_description
1 polymer ?
#
loop_
_entity_poly.entity_id
_entity_poly.type
_entity_poly.pdbx_seq_one_letter_code
_entity_poly.pdbx_strand_id
1 'polypeptide(L)'
;MHFAGVVAGTPVVSVVHPGGVKTTYEPVVASVVAGSPVRRGQVLGTLADPATLPEHARKPQGLSWGARLLDAEERYVDPMSLLGGIQVRLLE
;
A
#
# COMPACT_ATOMS: atom_id res chain seq x y z
N MET A 1 -9.93 -5.91 3.56
CA MET A 1 -8.91 -4.89 3.87
C MET A 1 -8.42 -5.15 5.29
N HIS A 2 -7.11 -5.00 5.55
CA HIS A 2 -6.51 -5.34 6.84
C HIS A 2 -6.33 -4.13 7.77
N PHE A 3 -5.76 -3.02 7.28
CA PHE A 3 -5.53 -1.81 8.08
C PHE A 3 -5.66 -0.53 7.24
N ALA A 4 -6.21 0.53 7.84
CA ALA A 4 -6.05 1.92 7.40
C ALA A 4 -5.88 2.79 8.64
N GLY A 5 -4.86 3.64 8.63
CA GLY A 5 -4.58 4.55 9.74
C GLY A 5 -3.20 5.18 9.62
N VAL A 6 -2.84 5.99 10.61
CA VAL A 6 -1.52 6.65 10.66
C VAL A 6 -0.58 5.85 11.55
N VAL A 7 0.61 5.52 11.04
CA VAL A 7 1.70 4.85 11.76
C VAL A 7 2.91 5.76 11.76
N ALA A 8 3.36 6.19 12.94
CA ALA A 8 4.49 7.11 13.10
C ALA A 8 4.42 8.34 12.16
N GLY A 9 3.25 8.98 12.09
CA GLY A 9 3.00 10.15 11.23
C GLY A 9 2.76 9.84 9.74
N THR A 10 2.91 8.59 9.30
CA THR A 10 2.70 8.17 7.90
C THR A 10 1.33 7.52 7.75
N PRO A 11 0.45 7.98 6.83
CA PRO A 11 -0.80 7.30 6.54
C PRO A 11 -0.54 6.00 5.75
N VAL A 12 -1.05 4.88 6.26
CA VAL A 12 -0.78 3.53 5.75
C VAL A 12 -2.08 2.80 5.48
N VAL A 13 -2.14 2.10 4.33
CA VAL A 13 -3.18 1.13 4.01
C VAL A 13 -2.54 -0.24 3.83
N SER A 14 -3.15 -1.30 4.36
CA SER A 14 -2.75 -2.67 4.03
C SER A 14 -3.94 -3.56 3.66
N VAL A 15 -3.69 -4.47 2.72
CA VAL A 15 -4.68 -5.40 2.18
C VAL A 15 -4.13 -6.81 2.28
N VAL A 16 -4.86 -7.70 2.94
CA VAL A 16 -4.63 -9.15 2.81
C VAL A 16 -5.40 -9.63 1.58
N HIS A 17 -4.68 -10.31 0.69
CA HIS A 17 -5.20 -10.88 -0.54
C HIS A 17 -5.45 -12.38 -0.39
N PRO A 18 -6.36 -12.95 -1.19
CA PRO A 18 -6.41 -14.39 -1.38
C PRO A 18 -5.04 -14.95 -1.74
N GLY A 19 -4.66 -16.11 -1.20
CA GLY A 19 -3.33 -16.68 -1.38
C GLY A 19 -2.30 -16.28 -0.32
N GLY A 20 -2.71 -15.56 0.73
CA GLY A 20 -1.87 -15.32 1.90
C GLY A 20 -0.80 -14.27 1.69
N VAL A 21 -1.06 -13.25 0.88
CA VAL A 21 -0.15 -12.10 0.71
C VAL A 21 -0.77 -10.88 1.35
N LYS A 22 0.01 -10.14 2.14
CA LYS A 22 -0.33 -8.79 2.60
C LYS A 22 0.47 -7.76 1.83
N THR A 23 -0.21 -6.82 1.19
CA THR A 23 0.45 -5.63 0.63
C THR A 23 0.22 -4.41 1.52
N THR A 24 1.21 -3.53 1.57
CA THR A 24 1.19 -2.27 2.33
C THR A 24 1.49 -1.11 1.41
N TYR A 25 0.74 -0.02 1.56
CA TYR A 25 0.78 1.18 0.72
C TYR A 25 0.98 2.41 1.61
N GLU A 26 2.05 3.17 1.36
CA GLU A 26 2.35 4.40 2.10
C GLU A 26 3.03 5.45 1.18
N PRO A 27 2.83 6.75 1.40
CA PRO A 27 1.85 7.35 2.30
C PRO A 27 0.48 7.47 1.60
N VAL A 28 -0.52 6.68 2.01
CA VAL A 28 -1.86 6.67 1.37
C VAL A 28 -2.95 7.07 2.36
N VAL A 29 -3.61 8.19 2.09
CA VAL A 29 -4.82 8.62 2.82
C VAL A 29 -5.97 7.74 2.33
N ALA A 30 -6.47 6.89 3.22
CA ALA A 30 -7.44 5.87 2.86
C ALA A 30 -8.80 6.45 2.44
N SER A 31 -9.37 5.94 1.35
CA SER A 31 -10.78 6.09 1.00
C SER A 31 -11.60 4.84 1.35
N VAL A 32 -10.94 3.81 1.86
CA VAL A 32 -11.55 2.54 2.31
C VAL A 32 -11.43 2.40 3.83
N VAL A 33 -12.37 1.66 4.42
CA VAL A 33 -12.44 1.45 5.87
C VAL A 33 -11.86 0.09 6.25
N ALA A 34 -11.24 0.01 7.43
CA ALA A 34 -10.76 -1.24 8.02
C ALA A 34 -11.84 -2.33 8.05
N GLY A 35 -11.46 -3.57 7.72
CA GLY A 35 -12.39 -4.71 7.65
C GLY A 35 -13.24 -4.80 6.38
N SER A 36 -13.34 -3.73 5.57
CA SER A 36 -14.14 -3.77 4.34
C SER A 36 -13.52 -4.68 3.26
N PRO A 37 -14.30 -5.44 2.48
CA PRO A 37 -13.82 -6.12 1.29
C PRO A 37 -13.27 -5.08 0.29
N VAL A 38 -12.17 -5.42 -0.38
CA VAL A 38 -11.60 -4.60 -1.46
C VAL A 38 -11.58 -5.46 -2.72
N ARG A 39 -11.99 -4.87 -3.85
CA ARG A 39 -11.98 -5.54 -5.15
C ARG A 39 -10.81 -5.07 -6.00
N ARG A 40 -10.38 -5.91 -6.94
CA ARG A 40 -9.39 -5.51 -7.95
C ARG A 40 -9.90 -4.27 -8.71
N GLY A 41 -9.04 -3.26 -8.86
CA GLY A 41 -9.36 -2.00 -9.52
C GLY A 41 -10.06 -0.96 -8.63
N GLN A 42 -10.42 -1.32 -7.39
CA GLN A 42 -10.99 -0.37 -6.44
C GLN A 42 -9.92 0.61 -5.94
N VAL A 43 -10.27 1.90 -5.91
CA VAL A 43 -9.41 2.95 -5.32
C VAL A 43 -9.28 2.71 -3.81
N LEU A 44 -8.04 2.58 -3.34
CA LEU A 44 -7.74 2.44 -1.91
C LEU A 44 -7.68 3.79 -1.19
N GLY A 45 -7.32 4.85 -1.91
CA GLY A 45 -7.02 6.15 -1.34
C GLY A 45 -6.22 7.02 -2.30
N THR A 46 -5.73 8.13 -1.78
CA THR A 46 -4.88 9.07 -2.50
C THR A 46 -3.52 9.14 -1.84
N LEU A 47 -2.46 9.36 -2.62
CA LEU A 47 -1.15 9.65 -2.05
C LEU A 47 -1.25 10.91 -1.18
N ALA A 48 -0.67 10.85 0.01
CA ALA A 48 -0.56 12.03 0.85
C ALA A 48 0.45 13.00 0.24
N ASP A 49 0.17 14.30 0.35
CA ASP A 49 1.16 15.32 0.06
C ASP A 49 2.24 15.29 1.15
N PRO A 50 3.51 15.00 0.82
CA PRO A 50 4.60 14.98 1.79
C PRO A 50 4.71 16.27 2.62
N ALA A 51 4.34 17.44 2.07
CA ALA A 51 4.40 18.70 2.81
C ALA A 51 3.46 18.74 4.03
N THR A 52 2.36 17.98 3.96
CA THR A 52 1.34 17.88 5.03
C THR A 52 1.72 16.89 6.13
N LEU A 53 2.71 16.03 5.89
CA LEU A 53 3.18 15.06 6.87
C LEU A 53 4.12 15.70 7.90
N PRO A 54 4.20 15.17 9.14
CA PRO A 54 5.22 15.55 10.11
C PRO A 54 6.62 15.42 9.50
N GLU A 55 7.55 16.32 9.86
CA GLU A 55 8.90 16.36 9.27
C GLU A 55 9.61 15.00 9.27
N HIS A 56 9.53 14.26 10.38
CA HIS A 56 10.14 12.93 10.54
C HIS A 56 9.49 11.84 9.68
N ALA A 57 8.29 12.08 9.14
CA ALA A 57 7.52 11.15 8.32
C ALA A 57 7.53 11.54 6.83
N ARG A 58 8.11 12.70 6.47
CA ARG A 58 8.19 13.15 5.08
C ARG A 58 9.12 12.23 4.30
N LYS A 59 8.64 11.78 3.13
CA LYS A 59 9.40 11.02 2.14
C LYS A 59 9.33 11.73 0.79
N PRO A 60 10.23 11.44 -0.17
CA PRO A 60 10.06 11.90 -1.54
C PRO A 60 8.67 11.55 -2.07
N GLN A 61 8.14 12.36 -3.01
CA GLN A 61 6.87 12.02 -3.65
C GLN A 61 6.95 10.64 -4.29
N GLY A 62 5.94 9.82 -4.03
CA GLY A 62 5.87 8.47 -4.57
C GLY A 62 5.13 7.52 -3.64
N LEU A 63 4.79 6.36 -4.19
CA LEU A 63 4.23 5.25 -3.44
C LEU A 63 5.36 4.32 -3.00
N SER A 64 5.50 4.13 -1.69
CA SER A 64 6.18 2.97 -1.16
C SER A 64 5.17 1.81 -1.10
N TRP A 65 5.48 0.74 -1.79
CA TRP A 65 4.65 -0.46 -1.86
C TRP A 65 5.46 -1.65 -1.35
N GLY A 66 4.94 -2.33 -0.33
CA GLY A 66 5.58 -3.51 0.27
C GLY A 66 4.70 -4.74 0.17
N ALA A 67 5.32 -5.91 0.16
CA ALA A 67 4.65 -7.20 0.12
C ALA A 67 5.24 -8.17 1.15
N ARG A 68 4.35 -8.88 1.85
CA ARG A 68 4.71 -9.86 2.86
C ARG A 68 3.84 -11.09 2.72
N LEU A 69 4.46 -12.26 2.67
CA LEU A 69 3.76 -13.54 2.76
C LEU A 69 3.25 -13.72 4.20
N LEU A 70 2.07 -14.31 4.32
CA LEU A 70 1.44 -14.70 5.58
C LEU A 70 1.53 -16.23 5.74
N ASP A 71 2.68 -16.78 5.37
CA ASP A 71 3.09 -18.15 5.71
C ASP A 71 3.72 -18.17 7.12
N ALA A 72 4.19 -19.34 7.56
CA ALA A 72 4.75 -19.52 8.90
C ALA A 72 5.95 -18.60 9.19
N GLU A 73 6.70 -18.20 8.16
CA GLU A 73 7.91 -17.36 8.27
C GLU A 73 7.61 -15.87 8.13
N GLU A 74 6.38 -15.49 7.80
CA GLU A 74 5.93 -14.11 7.60
C GLU A 74 6.88 -13.28 6.69
N ARG A 75 7.39 -13.89 5.62
CA ARG A 75 8.55 -13.36 4.88
C ARG A 75 8.22 -12.16 4.00
N TYR A 76 9.08 -11.14 3.99
CA TYR A 76 9.02 -10.06 3.00
C TYR A 76 9.49 -10.52 1.63
N VAL A 77 8.80 -10.09 0.59
CA VAL A 77 9.12 -10.41 -0.80
C VAL A 77 9.23 -9.13 -1.62
N ASP A 78 9.94 -9.22 -2.75
CA ASP A 78 9.96 -8.13 -3.73
C ASP A 78 8.52 -7.89 -4.23
N PRO A 79 7.91 -6.72 -3.95
CA PRO A 79 6.55 -6.40 -4.39
C PRO A 79 6.41 -6.39 -5.91
N MET A 80 7.50 -6.13 -6.64
CA MET A 80 7.49 -6.13 -8.10
C MET A 80 7.23 -7.52 -8.67
N SER A 81 7.59 -8.59 -7.94
CA SER A 81 7.28 -9.96 -8.33
C SER A 81 5.78 -10.29 -8.36
N LEU A 82 4.93 -9.45 -7.72
CA LEU A 82 3.48 -9.60 -7.73
C LEU A 82 2.81 -8.98 -8.96
N LEU A 83 3.53 -8.14 -9.70
CA LEU A 83 3.03 -7.60 -10.95
C LEU A 83 3.23 -8.64 -12.04
N GLY A 84 2.16 -8.92 -12.80
CA GLY A 84 2.31 -9.60 -14.09
C GLY A 84 3.21 -8.78 -15.03
N GLY A 85 3.59 -9.33 -16.18
CA GLY A 85 4.49 -8.66 -17.14
C GLY A 85 4.18 -7.17 -17.31
N ILE A 86 5.20 -6.33 -17.14
CA ILE A 86 5.08 -4.87 -17.13
C ILE A 86 4.51 -4.39 -18.47
N GLN A 87 3.28 -3.88 -18.47
CA GLN A 87 2.77 -3.07 -19.58
C GLN A 87 3.12 -1.61 -19.32
N VAL A 88 4.19 -1.15 -19.96
CA VAL A 88 4.54 0.27 -19.98
C VAL A 88 3.47 1.02 -20.79
N ARG A 89 2.84 2.04 -20.19
CA ARG A 89 2.04 3.04 -20.93
C ARG A 89 2.65 4.41 -20.70
N LEU A 90 2.72 5.19 -21.79
CA LEU A 90 2.94 6.62 -21.70
C LEU A 90 1.62 7.26 -21.24
N LEU A 91 1.68 8.09 -20.21
CA LEU A 91 0.56 8.96 -19.82
C LEU A 91 0.80 10.30 -20.50
N GLU A 92 -0.12 10.71 -21.36
CA GLU A 92 -0.15 12.03 -22.00
C GLU A 92 -0.50 13.15 -21.01
#